data_AF-A0AA96Z786-F1
#
_entry.id   AF-A0AA96Z786-F1
#
_cell.length_a   1.000
_cell.length_b   1.000
_cell.length_c   1.000
_cell.angle_alpha   90.00
_cell.angle_beta   90.00
_cell.angle_gamma   90.00
#
_symmetry.space_group_name_H-M   'P 1'
#
loop_
_entity.id
_entity.type
_entity.pdbx_description
1 polymer ?
#
loop_
_entity_poly.entity_id
_entity_poly.type
_entity_poly.pdbx_seq_one_letter_code
_entity_poly.pdbx_strand_id
1 'polypeptide(L)' 'MYSPLTKQLLKTYVSIQYQENADFSDESLKQELIWLYENNELDELILAEYLTSEPRQIAIANGN' A
#
# COMPACT_ATOMS: atom_id res chain seq x y z
N MET A 1 -15.61 -8.55 -0.44
CA MET A 1 -15.82 -7.22 -1.08
C MET A 1 -14.45 -6.66 -1.45
N TYR A 2 -14.11 -6.64 -2.74
CA TYR A 2 -12.84 -6.08 -3.23
C TYR A 2 -13.09 -4.60 -3.55
N SER A 3 -12.95 -3.73 -2.55
CA SER A 3 -13.24 -2.31 -2.73
C SER A 3 -12.14 -1.63 -3.56
N PRO A 4 -12.45 -0.57 -4.33
CA PRO A 4 -11.44 0.18 -5.07
C PRO A 4 -10.30 0.69 -4.18
N LEU A 5 -10.62 1.06 -2.94
CA LEU A 5 -9.64 1.52 -1.95
C LEU A 5 -8.68 0.39 -1.54
N THR A 6 -9.22 -0.78 -1.19
CA THR A 6 -8.40 -1.95 -0.83
C THR A 6 -7.46 -2.33 -1.98
N LYS A 7 -7.91 -2.23 -3.24
CA LYS A 7 -7.08 -2.50 -4.42
C LYS A 7 -5.93 -1.50 -4.54
N GLN A 8 -6.14 -0.22 -4.23
CA GLN A 8 -5.07 0.77 -4.23
C GLN A 8 -4.06 0.50 -3.12
N LEU A 9 -4.52 0.26 -1.90
CA LEU A 9 -3.66 -0.09 -0.77
C LEU A 9 -2.80 -1.32 -1.07
N LEU A 10 -3.40 -2.34 -1.69
CA LEU A 10 -2.68 -3.56 -2.05
C LEU A 10 -1.60 -3.30 -3.10
N LYS A 11 -1.89 -2.48 -4.10
CA LYS A 11 -0.88 -2.08 -5.10
C LYS A 11 0.26 -1.31 -4.46
N THR A 12 -0.04 -0.42 -3.54
CA THR A 12 0.98 0.31 -2.76
C THR A 12 1.85 -0.66 -1.97
N TYR A 13 1.24 -1.59 -1.24
CA TYR A 13 1.95 -2.62 -0.48
C TYR A 13 2.85 -3.48 -1.37
N VAL A 14 2.30 -4.06 -2.44
CA VAL A 14 3.06 -4.91 -3.39
C VAL A 14 4.18 -4.12 -4.05
N SER A 15 3.96 -2.85 -4.38
CA SER A 15 4.99 -1.97 -4.95
C SER A 15 6.14 -1.71 -3.97
N ILE A 16 5.88 -1.57 -2.67
CA ILE A 16 6.92 -1.38 -1.67
C ILE A 16 7.68 -2.69 -1.45
N GLN A 17 6.95 -3.80 -1.32
CA GLN A 17 7.49 -5.08 -0.90
C GLN A 17 8.30 -5.77 -2.00
N TYR A 18 7.82 -5.72 -3.24
CA TYR A 18 8.41 -6.45 -4.36
C TYR A 18 9.13 -5.52 -5.36
N GLN A 19 8.94 -4.20 -5.26
CA GLN A 19 9.61 -3.18 -6.09
C GLN A 19 9.54 -3.50 -7.59
N GLU A 20 10.67 -3.73 -8.24
CA GLU A 20 10.77 -4.04 -9.68
C GLU A 20 10.13 -5.39 -10.06
N ASN A 21 9.91 -6.28 -9.08
CA ASN A 21 9.26 -7.58 -9.27
C ASN A 21 7.78 -7.57 -8.91
N ALA A 22 7.21 -6.39 -8.63
CA ALA A 22 5.80 -6.26 -8.26
C ALA A 22 4.87 -6.71 -9.38
N ASP A 23 4.02 -7.71 -9.09
CA ASP A 23 2.94 -8.13 -9.98
C ASP A 23 1.61 -7.48 -9.56
N PHE A 24 1.08 -6.63 -10.43
CA PHE A 24 -0.17 -5.90 -10.24
C PHE A 24 -1.37 -6.55 -10.92
N SER A 25 -1.23 -7.78 -11.42
CA SER A 25 -2.33 -8.55 -11.97
C SER A 25 -3.43 -8.79 -10.93
N ASP A 26 -4.68 -8.80 -11.36
CA ASP A 26 -5.82 -8.94 -10.45
C ASP A 26 -5.83 -10.29 -9.71
N GLU A 27 -5.22 -11.32 -10.28
CA GLU A 27 -5.06 -12.63 -9.64
C GLU A 27 -4.02 -12.59 -8.53
N SER A 28 -2.82 -12.05 -8.81
CA SER A 28 -1.75 -11.91 -7.82
C SER A 28 -2.16 -10.99 -6.67
N LEU A 29 -2.84 -9.88 -6.95
CA LEU A 29 -3.38 -9.00 -5.91
C LEU A 29 -4.44 -9.72 -5.06
N LYS A 30 -5.33 -10.54 -5.64
CA LYS A 30 -6.29 -11.30 -4.82
C LYS A 30 -5.60 -12.32 -3.94
N GLN A 31 -4.59 -13.01 -4.47
CA GLN A 31 -3.81 -13.99 -3.72
C GLN A 31 -3.07 -13.33 -2.56
N GLU A 32 -2.44 -12.17 -2.79
CA GLU A 32 -1.75 -11.42 -1.74
C GLU A 32 -2.73 -10.96 -0.65
N LEU A 33 -3.91 -10.47 -1.03
CA LEU A 33 -4.94 -10.05 -0.06
C LEU A 33 -5.40 -11.23 0.82
N ILE A 34 -5.55 -12.42 0.24
CA ILE A 34 -5.90 -13.64 0.99
C ILE A 34 -4.76 -13.99 1.93
N TRP A 35 -3.51 -13.96 1.46
CA TRP A 35 -2.34 -14.26 2.27
C TRP A 35 -2.22 -13.30 3.47
N LEU A 36 -2.39 -12.00 3.28
CA LEU A 36 -2.40 -11.01 4.36
C LEU A 36 -3.52 -11.26 5.37
N TYR A 37 -4.71 -11.65 4.89
CA TYR A 37 -5.82 -12.01 5.78
C TYR A 37 -5.53 -13.27 6.60
N GLU A 38 -4.97 -14.31 5.97
CA GLU A 38 -4.63 -15.57 6.65
C GLU A 38 -3.51 -15.41 7.69
N ASN A 39 -2.60 -14.45 7.48
CA ASN A 39 -1.49 -14.17 8.39
C ASN A 39 -1.80 -13.05 9.41
N ASN A 40 -3.00 -12.48 9.41
CA ASN A 40 -3.39 -11.32 10.23
C ASN A 40 -2.53 -10.05 9.97
N GLU A 41 -1.99 -9.89 8.76
CA GLU A 41 -1.12 -8.76 8.38
C GLU A 41 -1.85 -7.72 7.51
N LEU A 42 -3.19 -7.64 7.61
CA LEU A 42 -3.96 -6.64 6.86
C LEU A 42 -3.64 -5.20 7.26
N ASP A 43 -3.07 -4.98 8.45
CA ASP A 43 -2.57 -3.69 8.92
C ASP A 43 -1.37 -3.19 8.11
N GLU A 44 -0.59 -4.08 7.49
CA GLU A 44 0.49 -3.71 6.56
C GLU A 44 -0.01 -2.88 5.36
N LEU A 45 -1.27 -3.06 4.96
CA LEU A 45 -1.88 -2.24 3.92
C LEU A 45 -2.01 -0.77 4.33
N ILE A 46 -2.32 -0.52 5.61
CA ILE A 46 -2.45 0.82 6.17
C ILE A 46 -1.05 1.42 6.39
N LEU A 47 -0.09 0.62 6.85
CA LEU A 47 1.30 1.05 7.00
C LEU A 47 1.93 1.42 5.65
N ALA A 48 1.69 0.64 4.60
CA ALA A 48 2.14 0.94 3.24
C ALA A 48 1.59 2.28 2.73
N GLU A 49 0.31 2.57 2.99
CA GLU A 49 -0.29 3.87 2.69
C GLU A 49 0.34 5.00 3.50
N TYR A 50 0.63 4.79 4.79
CA TYR A 50 1.29 5.78 5.62
C TYR A 50 2.72 6.11 5.13
N LEU A 51 3.48 5.09 4.72
CA LEU A 51 4.85 5.23 4.22
C LEU A 51 4.92 5.94 2.86
N THR A 52 3.87 5.81 2.05
CA THR A 52 3.81 6.40 0.70
C THR A 52 3.02 7.70 0.64
N SER A 53 2.18 7.95 1.63
CA SER A 53 1.63 9.27 1.88
C SER A 53 2.79 10.17 2.28
N GLU A 54 3.30 10.95 1.32
CA GLU A 54 4.27 12.00 1.63
C GLU A 54 3.76 12.76 2.87
N PRO A 55 4.62 13.03 3.87
CA PRO A 55 4.26 14.02 4.86
C PRO A 55 3.96 15.26 4.03
N ARG A 56 2.70 15.70 4.04
CA ARG A 56 2.34 17.04 3.55
C ARG A 56 3.33 17.94 4.26
N GLN A 57 4.39 18.34 3.57
CA GLN A 57 5.41 19.22 4.10
C GLN A 57 4.61 20.45 4.47
N ILE A 58 4.35 20.60 5.77
CA ILE A 58 3.69 21.77 6.28
C ILE A 58 4.59 22.89 5.80
N ALA A 59 4.03 23.73 4.93
CA ALA A 59 4.64 24.92 4.42
C ALA A 59 5.03 25.79 5.63
N ILE A 60 6.25 25.59 6.10
CA ILE A 60 7.02 26.52 6.93
C ILE A 60 8.43 26.55 6.35
N ALA A 61 8.51 26.81 5.04
CA ALA A 61 9.54 27.72 4.55
C ALA A 61 9.17 29.12 5.06
N ASN A 62 9.36 29.33 6.37
CA ASN A 62 9.44 30.67 6.92
C ASN A 62 10.66 31.32 6.28
N GLY A 63 10.40 32.40 5.56
CA GLY A 63 11.45 33.27 5.06
C GLY A 63 12.34 33.73 6.21
N ASN A 64 13.62 33.86 5.90
CA ASN A 64 14.55 34.80 6.48
C ASN A 64 15.56 35.17 5.41
#